data_AF-A0A2V7PT88-F1
#
_entry.id   AF-A0A2V7PT88-F1
#
_cell.length_a   1.000
_cell.length_b   1.000
_cell.length_c   1.000
_cell.angle_alpha   90.00
_cell.angle_beta   90.00
_cell.angle_gamma   90.00
#
_symmetry.space_group_name_H-M   'P 1'
#
loop_
_entity.id
_entity.type
_entity.pdbx_description
1 polymer ?
#
loop_
_entity_poly.entity_id
_entity_poly.type
_entity_poly.pdbx_seq_one_letter_code
_entity_poly.pdbx_strand_id
1 'polypeptide(L)'
;MPKPPTVATGESGSFLVYELHVTNFGGQPLTLKRVEVLTADAAKRTLLTLGDSALVRNLARPGATIAAELPKLAGGGRAVVYLWVPLAPGDAPASLLDRVTVEQQAADSTIRTQQLEGPAVPVAAAAAPIGPPLKGGTWVAGNGPGNASGHRRALVPVGGTPAIAQRFAIDWVKMADDGTRFTGDPLKNASYYAWGSEAIAVADGIVVETKDSIPENVPGPTSRAVPITLETVGGNHVILDLGKGRYAFYAHLQPGSLRVKLGERVRRGQVVGLVGNSGNSTEPHLHFHVSDANSPLGSEGLPYGYDSFELLGRCTTLAGPCTRSAASARHGEIPLQNSLVRFAP
;
A
#
# COMPACT_ATOMS: atom_id res chain seq x y z
N MET A 1 -17.05 0.69 -6.27
CA MET A 1 -15.77 0.96 -5.58
C MET A 1 -16.06 1.80 -4.35
N PRO A 2 -15.45 1.51 -3.20
CA PRO A 2 -15.66 2.32 -1.99
C PRO A 2 -15.07 3.74 -2.12
N LYS A 3 -14.03 3.92 -2.95
CA LYS A 3 -13.46 5.23 -3.30
C LYS A 3 -13.12 5.38 -4.78
N PRO A 4 -13.27 6.59 -5.36
CA PRO A 4 -12.74 6.91 -6.68
C PRO A 4 -11.23 6.63 -6.75
N PRO A 5 -10.75 5.93 -7.79
CA PRO A 5 -9.33 5.72 -7.95
C PRO A 5 -8.62 7.04 -8.30
N THR A 6 -7.46 7.24 -7.70
CA THR A 6 -6.63 8.43 -7.91
C THR A 6 -5.43 8.05 -8.77
N VAL A 7 -5.07 8.92 -9.73
CA VAL A 7 -3.84 8.74 -10.52
C VAL A 7 -2.63 8.77 -9.60
N ALA A 8 -1.80 7.74 -9.71
CA ALA A 8 -0.48 7.69 -9.11
C ALA A 8 0.56 7.50 -10.22
N THR A 9 1.79 7.92 -9.96
CA THR A 9 2.91 7.74 -10.88
C THR A 9 4.08 7.16 -10.11
N GLY A 10 4.68 6.10 -10.62
CA GLY A 10 5.92 5.53 -10.09
C GLY A 10 6.93 5.36 -11.22
N GLU A 11 8.05 4.71 -10.92
CA GLU A 11 9.17 4.65 -11.88
C GLU A 11 8.85 3.89 -13.18
N SER A 12 7.76 3.11 -13.22
CA SER A 12 7.27 2.37 -14.40
C SER A 12 6.11 3.06 -15.13
N GLY A 13 5.76 4.30 -14.76
CA GLY A 13 4.67 5.06 -15.36
C GLY A 13 3.48 5.29 -14.43
N SER A 14 2.42 5.89 -14.98
CA SER A 14 1.19 6.19 -14.23
C SER A 14 0.26 4.99 -14.14
N PHE A 15 -0.53 4.93 -13.08
CA PHE A 15 -1.45 3.83 -12.82
C PHE A 15 -2.62 4.24 -11.91
N LEU A 16 -3.69 3.45 -11.94
CA LEU A 16 -4.81 3.50 -10.99
C LEU A 16 -4.84 2.23 -10.16
N VAL A 17 -5.13 2.37 -8.86
CA VAL A 17 -5.24 1.24 -7.93
C VAL A 17 -6.57 1.31 -7.20
N TYR A 18 -7.32 0.20 -7.24
CA TYR A 18 -8.56 0.05 -6.47
C TYR A 18 -8.99 -1.43 -6.43
N GLU A 19 -10.06 -1.71 -5.70
CA GLU A 19 -10.61 -3.05 -5.54
C GLU A 19 -12.04 -3.12 -6.11
N LEU A 20 -12.29 -4.17 -6.89
CA LEU A 20 -13.63 -4.56 -7.30
C LEU A 20 -14.13 -5.65 -6.34
N HIS A 21 -15.13 -5.32 -5.53
CA HIS A 21 -15.80 -6.28 -4.67
C HIS A 21 -16.97 -6.93 -5.41
N VAL A 22 -16.93 -8.25 -5.54
CA VAL A 22 -17.96 -9.05 -6.20
C VAL A 22 -18.63 -9.92 -5.15
N THR A 23 -19.95 -9.81 -5.02
CA THR A 23 -20.76 -10.62 -4.09
C THR A 23 -21.87 -11.31 -4.87
N ASN A 24 -21.98 -12.62 -4.71
CA ASN A 24 -23.08 -13.40 -5.26
C ASN A 24 -24.26 -13.39 -4.27
N PHE A 25 -25.28 -12.55 -4.50
CA PHE A 25 -26.52 -12.59 -3.71
C PHE A 25 -27.54 -13.62 -4.22
N GLY A 26 -27.25 -14.31 -5.33
CA GLY A 26 -28.12 -15.35 -5.85
C GLY A 26 -27.97 -16.68 -5.10
N GLY A 27 -28.94 -17.57 -5.30
CA GLY A 27 -28.88 -18.93 -4.74
C GLY A 27 -27.98 -19.90 -5.52
N GLN A 28 -27.66 -19.59 -6.79
CA GLN A 28 -26.86 -20.45 -7.65
C GLN A 28 -25.39 -20.00 -7.69
N PRO A 29 -24.42 -20.93 -7.72
CA PRO A 29 -23.02 -20.58 -7.89
C PRO A 29 -22.77 -19.82 -9.20
N LEU A 30 -21.90 -18.82 -9.14
CA LEU A 30 -21.38 -18.13 -10.32
C LEU A 30 -19.87 -18.33 -10.40
N THR A 31 -19.31 -18.32 -11.60
CA THR A 31 -17.87 -18.34 -11.85
C THR A 31 -17.48 -17.05 -12.53
N LEU A 32 -16.58 -16.30 -11.92
CA LEU A 32 -15.99 -15.12 -12.54
C LEU A 32 -15.00 -15.55 -13.63
N LYS A 33 -15.21 -15.10 -14.86
CA LYS A 33 -14.40 -15.49 -16.02
C LYS A 33 -13.46 -14.38 -16.48
N ARG A 34 -13.96 -13.15 -16.47
CA ARG A 34 -13.21 -11.99 -16.95
C ARG A 34 -13.59 -10.73 -16.19
N VAL A 35 -12.61 -9.87 -15.96
CA VAL A 35 -12.80 -8.48 -15.53
C VAL A 35 -12.08 -7.59 -16.52
N GLU A 36 -12.79 -6.58 -17.01
CA GLU A 36 -12.26 -5.54 -17.89
C GLU A 36 -12.46 -4.18 -17.22
N VAL A 37 -11.43 -3.33 -17.27
CA VAL A 37 -11.54 -1.92 -16.89
C VAL A 37 -11.57 -1.10 -18.16
N LEU A 38 -12.57 -0.25 -18.31
CA LEU A 38 -12.86 0.50 -19.52
C LEU A 38 -12.92 2.00 -19.21
N THR A 39 -12.61 2.85 -20.18
CA THR A 39 -13.01 4.27 -20.11
C THR A 39 -14.53 4.36 -20.07
N ALA A 40 -15.07 5.31 -19.30
CA ALA A 40 -16.51 5.54 -19.22
C ALA A 40 -16.96 6.67 -20.16
N ASP A 41 -16.47 6.62 -21.40
CA ASP A 41 -16.88 7.45 -22.53
C ASP A 41 -17.58 6.60 -23.60
N ALA A 42 -17.99 7.21 -24.71
CA ALA A 42 -18.65 6.51 -25.82
C ALA A 42 -17.75 5.44 -26.48
N ALA A 43 -16.43 5.60 -26.41
CA ALA A 43 -15.48 4.67 -27.03
C ALA A 43 -15.27 3.40 -26.21
N LYS A 44 -15.48 3.46 -24.87
CA LYS A 44 -15.29 2.33 -23.93
C LYS A 44 -14.00 1.58 -24.17
N ARG A 45 -12.89 2.32 -24.26
CA ARG A 45 -11.57 1.73 -24.52
C ARG A 45 -11.13 0.90 -23.33
N THR A 46 -10.67 -0.32 -23.58
CA THR A 46 -10.17 -1.21 -22.53
C THR A 46 -8.79 -0.77 -22.05
N LEU A 47 -8.65 -0.54 -20.75
CA LEU A 47 -7.42 -0.19 -20.05
C LEU A 47 -6.74 -1.40 -19.43
N LEU A 48 -7.52 -2.39 -19.00
CA LEU A 48 -7.04 -3.64 -18.41
C LEU A 48 -8.01 -4.77 -18.71
N THR A 49 -7.49 -5.96 -19.02
CA THR A 49 -8.25 -7.21 -19.12
C THR A 49 -7.61 -8.27 -18.24
N LEU A 50 -8.39 -8.87 -17.35
CA LEU A 50 -8.01 -9.99 -16.51
C LEU A 50 -8.89 -11.19 -16.82
N GLY A 51 -8.32 -12.23 -17.42
CA GLY A 51 -8.94 -13.54 -17.62
C GLY A 51 -8.06 -14.66 -17.08
N ASP A 52 -8.62 -15.86 -16.97
CA ASP A 52 -7.88 -17.10 -16.66
C ASP A 52 -6.94 -16.95 -15.45
N SER A 53 -5.66 -17.33 -15.61
CA SER A 53 -4.66 -17.27 -14.56
C SER A 53 -4.38 -15.85 -14.07
N ALA A 54 -4.53 -14.83 -14.94
CA ALA A 54 -4.35 -13.44 -14.54
C ALA A 54 -5.47 -13.00 -13.59
N LEU A 55 -6.71 -13.40 -13.84
CA LEU A 55 -7.80 -13.15 -12.90
C LEU A 55 -7.54 -13.82 -11.54
N VAL A 56 -7.14 -15.09 -11.53
CA VAL A 56 -6.87 -15.84 -10.28
C VAL A 56 -5.78 -15.16 -9.45
N ARG A 57 -4.67 -14.72 -10.07
CA ARG A 57 -3.58 -14.00 -9.35
C ARG A 57 -4.02 -12.65 -8.76
N ASN A 58 -5.06 -12.04 -9.32
CA ASN A 58 -5.57 -10.75 -8.85
C ASN A 58 -6.74 -10.91 -7.88
N LEU A 59 -7.24 -12.11 -7.66
CA LEU A 59 -8.41 -12.36 -6.84
C LEU A 59 -8.03 -12.83 -5.43
N ALA A 60 -8.75 -12.35 -4.42
CA ALA A 60 -8.78 -12.97 -3.10
C ALA A 60 -10.22 -13.26 -2.69
N ARG A 61 -10.40 -14.37 -1.96
CA ARG A 61 -11.66 -14.69 -1.28
C ARG A 61 -11.40 -14.71 0.22
N PRO A 62 -11.90 -13.72 0.99
CA PRO A 62 -11.82 -13.76 2.44
C PRO A 62 -12.36 -15.10 2.97
N GLY A 63 -11.55 -15.80 3.76
CA GLY A 63 -11.90 -17.11 4.34
C GLY A 63 -11.68 -18.34 3.43
N ALA A 64 -11.19 -18.19 2.20
CA ALA A 64 -10.87 -19.34 1.33
C ALA A 64 -9.37 -19.67 1.37
N THR A 65 -9.04 -20.97 1.35
CA THR A 65 -7.67 -21.49 1.46
C THR A 65 -7.14 -22.13 0.16
N ILE A 66 -7.98 -22.34 -0.86
CA ILE A 66 -7.61 -23.07 -2.09
C ILE A 66 -7.74 -22.17 -3.33
N ALA A 67 -6.64 -22.02 -4.07
CA ALA A 67 -6.52 -21.11 -5.22
C ALA A 67 -7.43 -21.46 -6.42
N ALA A 68 -7.64 -22.75 -6.69
CA ALA A 68 -8.38 -23.22 -7.88
C ALA A 68 -9.89 -22.89 -7.86
N GLU A 69 -10.47 -22.64 -6.68
CA GLU A 69 -11.88 -22.29 -6.53
C GLU A 69 -12.12 -20.79 -6.31
N LEU A 70 -11.05 -19.97 -6.38
CA LEU A 70 -11.14 -18.53 -6.15
C LEU A 70 -12.17 -17.84 -7.07
N PRO A 71 -12.25 -18.13 -8.38
CA PRO A 71 -13.22 -17.47 -9.24
C PRO A 71 -14.66 -17.95 -9.04
N LYS A 72 -14.89 -19.12 -8.41
CA LYS A 72 -16.22 -19.70 -8.20
C LYS A 72 -16.81 -19.20 -6.89
N LEU A 73 -17.92 -18.46 -6.95
CA LEU A 73 -18.64 -17.91 -5.81
C LEU A 73 -19.96 -18.66 -5.62
N ALA A 74 -20.06 -19.42 -4.54
CA ALA A 74 -21.34 -19.94 -4.05
C ALA A 74 -22.32 -18.79 -3.72
N GLY A 75 -23.59 -19.10 -3.50
CA GLY A 75 -24.54 -18.12 -2.98
C GLY A 75 -24.05 -17.53 -1.64
N GLY A 76 -24.15 -16.21 -1.49
CA GLY A 76 -23.56 -15.45 -0.37
C GLY A 76 -22.03 -15.27 -0.45
N GLY A 77 -21.37 -15.89 -1.43
CA GLY A 77 -19.91 -15.82 -1.59
C GLY A 77 -19.43 -14.45 -2.05
N ARG A 78 -18.25 -14.04 -1.55
CA ARG A 78 -17.59 -12.78 -1.91
C ARG A 78 -16.18 -13.01 -2.45
N ALA A 79 -15.80 -12.19 -3.43
CA ALA A 79 -14.44 -12.03 -3.91
C ALA A 79 -14.05 -10.55 -3.93
N VAL A 80 -12.74 -10.33 -3.87
CA VAL A 80 -12.11 -9.02 -4.07
C VAL A 80 -11.11 -9.17 -5.21
N VAL A 81 -11.32 -8.43 -6.29
CA VAL A 81 -10.37 -8.36 -7.42
C VAL A 81 -9.54 -7.11 -7.23
N TYR A 82 -8.22 -7.29 -7.12
CA TYR A 82 -7.26 -6.23 -6.86
C TYR A 82 -6.74 -5.72 -8.20
N LEU A 83 -7.10 -4.49 -8.54
CA LEU A 83 -6.85 -3.90 -9.85
C LEU A 83 -5.66 -2.95 -9.76
N TRP A 84 -4.75 -3.11 -10.71
CA TRP A 84 -3.63 -2.21 -10.99
C TRP A 84 -3.69 -1.91 -12.48
N VAL A 85 -4.22 -0.74 -12.81
CA VAL A 85 -4.53 -0.35 -14.18
C VAL A 85 -3.41 0.55 -14.67
N PRO A 86 -2.52 0.09 -15.56
CA PRO A 86 -1.49 0.94 -16.13
C PRO A 86 -2.12 2.01 -17.02
N LEU A 87 -1.55 3.22 -17.01
CA LEU A 87 -1.95 4.32 -17.86
C LEU A 87 -0.78 4.73 -18.75
N ALA A 88 -1.05 4.95 -20.03
CA ALA A 88 -0.08 5.61 -20.89
C ALA A 88 0.14 7.07 -20.44
N PRO A 89 1.30 7.67 -20.75
CA PRO A 89 1.54 9.09 -20.43
C PRO A 89 0.44 9.99 -20.99
N GLY A 90 -0.16 10.83 -20.13
CA GLY A 90 -1.24 11.74 -20.50
C GLY A 90 -2.61 11.09 -20.75
N ASP A 91 -2.74 9.78 -20.50
CA ASP A 91 -3.92 8.98 -20.86
C ASP A 91 -4.83 8.65 -19.67
N ALA A 92 -4.82 9.49 -18.63
CA ALA A 92 -5.73 9.31 -17.50
C ALA A 92 -7.17 9.64 -17.95
N PRO A 93 -8.12 8.70 -17.91
CA PRO A 93 -9.51 8.98 -18.27
C PRO A 93 -10.17 9.82 -17.19
N ALA A 94 -11.21 10.60 -17.55
CA ALA A 94 -12.01 11.34 -16.57
C ALA A 94 -12.83 10.41 -15.65
N SER A 95 -13.25 9.26 -16.19
CA SER A 95 -14.02 8.23 -15.50
C SER A 95 -13.78 6.87 -16.13
N LEU A 96 -14.01 5.82 -15.35
CA LEU A 96 -13.89 4.43 -15.77
C LEU A 96 -15.11 3.61 -15.33
N LEU A 97 -15.30 2.45 -15.94
CA LEU A 97 -16.27 1.46 -15.50
C LEU A 97 -15.66 0.06 -15.59
N ASP A 98 -16.16 -0.85 -14.75
CA ASP A 98 -15.80 -2.26 -14.80
C ASP A 98 -16.81 -3.04 -15.62
N ARG A 99 -16.35 -3.95 -16.49
CA ARG A 99 -17.17 -4.99 -17.10
C ARG A 99 -16.74 -6.35 -16.58
N VAL A 100 -17.71 -7.12 -16.11
CA VAL A 100 -17.50 -8.41 -15.46
C VAL A 100 -18.20 -9.48 -16.27
N THR A 101 -17.46 -10.47 -16.74
CA THR A 101 -18.02 -11.66 -17.41
C THR A 101 -18.12 -12.79 -16.39
N VAL A 102 -19.33 -13.34 -16.23
CA VAL A 102 -19.62 -14.46 -15.32
C VAL A 102 -20.28 -15.61 -16.07
N GLU A 103 -20.01 -16.84 -15.62
CA GLU A 103 -20.75 -18.04 -15.99
C GLU A 103 -21.62 -18.47 -14.81
N GLN A 104 -22.90 -18.78 -15.06
CA GLN A 104 -23.82 -19.30 -14.06
C GLN A 104 -24.55 -20.52 -14.63
N GLN A 105 -24.71 -21.55 -13.80
CA GLN A 105 -25.56 -22.69 -14.13
C GLN A 105 -27.02 -22.34 -13.83
N ALA A 106 -27.88 -22.44 -14.85
CA ALA A 106 -29.32 -22.25 -14.71
C ALA A 106 -29.98 -23.50 -14.11
N ALA A 107 -31.25 -23.37 -13.71
CA ALA A 107 -32.02 -24.46 -13.09
C ALA A 107 -32.18 -25.70 -14.01
N ASP A 108 -32.13 -25.49 -15.32
CA ASP A 108 -32.16 -26.53 -16.37
C ASP A 108 -30.78 -27.13 -16.66
N SER A 109 -29.77 -26.86 -15.81
CA SER A 109 -28.37 -27.27 -15.97
C SER A 109 -27.61 -26.63 -17.13
N THR A 110 -28.20 -25.70 -17.88
CA THR A 110 -27.47 -24.95 -18.92
C THR A 110 -26.50 -23.95 -18.31
N ILE A 111 -25.31 -23.78 -18.91
CA ILE A 111 -24.36 -22.74 -18.51
C ILE A 111 -24.67 -21.48 -19.33
N ARG A 112 -24.96 -20.38 -18.63
CA ARG A 112 -25.18 -19.07 -19.23
C ARG A 112 -23.99 -18.17 -18.94
N THR A 113 -23.44 -17.55 -19.99
CA THR A 113 -22.44 -16.50 -19.86
C THR A 113 -23.13 -15.13 -19.91
N GLN A 114 -22.80 -14.26 -18.96
CA GLN A 114 -23.37 -12.91 -18.87
C GLN A 114 -22.25 -11.89 -18.69
N GLN A 115 -22.45 -10.70 -19.26
CA GLN A 115 -21.60 -9.54 -19.04
C GLN A 115 -22.39 -8.49 -18.24
N LEU A 116 -21.77 -7.99 -17.18
CA LEU A 116 -22.33 -7.00 -16.28
C LEU A 116 -21.42 -5.78 -16.31
N GLU A 117 -21.96 -4.61 -16.64
CA GLU A 117 -21.24 -3.34 -16.55
C GLU A 117 -21.61 -2.63 -15.24
N GLY A 118 -20.57 -2.18 -14.52
CA GLY A 118 -20.73 -1.31 -13.37
C GLY A 118 -21.04 0.14 -13.77
N PRO A 119 -21.37 0.99 -12.79
CA PRO A 119 -21.53 2.41 -13.02
C PRO A 119 -20.18 3.07 -13.40
N ALA A 120 -20.26 4.20 -14.08
CA ALA A 120 -19.11 5.08 -14.26
C ALA A 120 -18.62 5.62 -12.91
N VAL A 121 -17.33 5.53 -12.65
CA VAL A 121 -16.63 6.03 -11.46
C VAL A 121 -15.66 7.12 -11.90
N PRO A 122 -15.70 8.32 -11.30
CA PRO A 122 -14.74 9.37 -11.64
C PRO A 122 -13.32 8.95 -11.25
N VAL A 123 -12.34 9.42 -12.01
CA VAL A 123 -10.91 9.31 -11.65
C VAL A 123 -10.48 10.60 -11.00
N ALA A 124 -9.88 10.50 -9.83
CA ALA A 124 -9.35 11.65 -9.11
C ALA A 124 -7.93 12.00 -9.59
N ALA A 125 -7.63 13.31 -9.63
CA ALA A 125 -6.29 13.80 -9.92
C ALA A 125 -5.34 13.53 -8.75
N ALA A 126 -4.05 13.38 -9.06
CA ALA A 126 -3.00 13.21 -8.07
C ALA A 126 -2.94 14.41 -7.10
N ALA A 127 -2.65 14.14 -5.83
CA ALA A 127 -2.37 15.19 -4.87
C ALA A 127 -0.98 15.81 -5.10
N ALA A 128 -0.75 17.01 -4.57
CA ALA A 128 0.58 17.62 -4.60
C ALA A 128 1.63 16.70 -3.94
N PRO A 129 2.86 16.62 -4.50
CA PRO A 129 3.94 15.83 -3.92
C PRO A 129 4.26 16.25 -2.49
N ILE A 130 4.72 15.29 -1.70
CA ILE A 130 5.21 15.47 -0.33
C ILE A 130 6.73 15.30 -0.31
N GLY A 131 7.38 15.64 0.78
CA GLY A 131 8.77 15.30 1.00
C GLY A 131 9.00 13.84 1.37
N PRO A 132 10.25 13.37 1.30
CA PRO A 132 10.60 12.05 1.81
C PRO A 132 10.45 12.01 3.34
N PRO A 133 10.08 10.86 3.93
CA PRO A 133 9.92 10.71 5.38
C PRO A 133 11.24 10.46 6.10
N LEU A 134 12.36 10.41 5.37
CA LEU A 134 13.70 10.09 5.83
C LEU A 134 14.71 10.99 5.11
N LYS A 135 15.90 11.13 5.70
CA LYS A 135 17.03 11.90 5.12
C LYS A 135 18.22 11.00 4.81
N GLY A 136 18.88 11.29 3.70
CA GLY A 136 20.10 10.62 3.26
C GLY A 136 19.94 9.10 3.10
N GLY A 137 21.05 8.41 2.88
CA GLY A 137 21.13 6.95 2.87
C GLY A 137 20.44 6.26 1.68
N THR A 138 20.69 4.96 1.56
CA THR A 138 20.10 4.09 0.55
C THR A 138 19.01 3.24 1.19
N TRP A 139 17.82 3.26 0.60
CA TRP A 139 16.63 2.63 1.15
C TRP A 139 15.94 1.75 0.11
N VAL A 140 15.37 0.64 0.56
CA VAL A 140 14.46 -0.18 -0.24
C VAL A 140 13.03 0.16 0.14
N ALA A 141 12.17 0.32 -0.86
CA ALA A 141 10.73 0.34 -0.68
C ALA A 141 10.20 -1.08 -0.37
N GLY A 142 10.48 -1.57 0.83
CA GLY A 142 10.04 -2.87 1.33
C GLY A 142 8.52 -2.92 1.41
N ASN A 143 7.94 -4.03 0.96
CA ASN A 143 6.48 -4.21 0.91
C ASN A 143 5.73 -3.03 0.25
N GLY A 144 6.42 -2.26 -0.62
CA GLY A 144 5.91 -1.02 -1.19
C GLY A 144 4.76 -1.21 -2.19
N PRO A 145 4.33 -0.13 -2.87
CA PRO A 145 3.29 -0.17 -3.88
C PRO A 145 3.56 -1.21 -4.97
N GLY A 146 2.68 -2.21 -5.05
CA GLY A 146 2.72 -3.25 -6.08
C GLY A 146 1.50 -4.15 -5.93
N ASN A 147 0.97 -4.70 -7.03
CA ASN A 147 -0.32 -5.39 -6.94
C ASN A 147 -0.27 -6.72 -6.15
N ALA A 148 0.92 -7.29 -5.95
CA ALA A 148 1.17 -8.49 -5.16
C ALA A 148 1.76 -8.20 -3.78
N SER A 149 1.95 -6.92 -3.41
CA SER A 149 2.48 -6.53 -2.10
C SER A 149 1.55 -6.97 -0.97
N GLY A 150 2.12 -7.31 0.19
CA GLY A 150 1.35 -7.65 1.39
C GLY A 150 0.50 -6.48 1.88
N HIS A 151 1.05 -5.27 1.86
CA HIS A 151 0.30 -4.04 2.18
C HIS A 151 -0.90 -3.81 1.25
N ARG A 152 -0.70 -4.05 -0.05
CA ARG A 152 -1.77 -3.96 -1.06
C ARG A 152 -2.92 -4.93 -0.78
N ARG A 153 -2.63 -6.08 -0.17
CA ARG A 153 -3.58 -7.16 0.13
C ARG A 153 -4.10 -7.15 1.58
N ALA A 154 -3.73 -6.15 2.38
CA ALA A 154 -4.12 -6.02 3.78
C ALA A 154 -5.52 -5.41 3.95
N LEU A 155 -6.56 -6.14 3.53
CA LEU A 155 -7.95 -5.73 3.78
C LEU A 155 -8.33 -5.98 5.24
N VAL A 156 -8.50 -4.91 6.00
CA VAL A 156 -8.81 -4.97 7.44
C VAL A 156 -10.20 -4.36 7.69
N PRO A 157 -11.16 -5.11 8.25
CA PRO A 157 -12.43 -4.55 8.66
C PRO A 157 -12.31 -3.86 10.02
N VAL A 158 -12.51 -2.55 10.05
CA VAL A 158 -12.62 -1.76 11.29
C VAL A 158 -14.02 -1.17 11.36
N GLY A 159 -14.71 -1.36 12.50
CA GLY A 159 -16.10 -0.91 12.65
C GLY A 159 -17.08 -1.52 11.63
N GLY A 160 -16.79 -2.74 11.14
CA GLY A 160 -17.60 -3.42 10.13
C GLY A 160 -17.35 -2.98 8.68
N THR A 161 -16.50 -1.98 8.46
CA THR A 161 -16.15 -1.50 7.12
C THR A 161 -14.77 -2.01 6.70
N PRO A 162 -14.66 -2.82 5.64
CA PRO A 162 -13.36 -3.26 5.14
C PRO A 162 -12.64 -2.11 4.44
N ALA A 163 -11.39 -1.86 4.83
CA ALA A 163 -10.55 -0.82 4.26
C ALA A 163 -9.11 -1.33 4.02
N ILE A 164 -8.36 -0.62 3.18
CA ILE A 164 -6.93 -0.89 2.94
C ILE A 164 -6.13 0.39 3.20
N ALA A 165 -5.88 0.71 4.48
CA ALA A 165 -5.08 1.87 4.88
C ALA A 165 -3.68 1.84 4.26
N GLN A 166 -3.11 0.63 4.16
CA GLN A 166 -1.76 0.40 3.69
C GLN A 166 -1.65 0.30 2.16
N ARG A 167 -2.68 0.66 1.38
CA ARG A 167 -2.70 0.46 -0.09
C ARG A 167 -1.45 0.97 -0.82
N PHE A 168 -0.89 2.08 -0.34
CA PHE A 168 0.33 2.70 -0.85
C PHE A 168 1.45 2.80 0.20
N ALA A 169 1.37 2.01 1.27
CA ALA A 169 2.38 2.01 2.33
C ALA A 169 3.73 1.48 1.86
N ILE A 170 4.79 2.00 2.47
CA ILE A 170 6.16 1.55 2.25
C ILE A 170 6.82 1.29 3.60
N ASP A 171 7.45 0.11 3.73
CA ASP A 171 8.39 -0.20 4.79
C ASP A 171 9.78 0.20 4.31
N TRP A 172 10.28 1.35 4.78
CA TRP A 172 11.60 1.85 4.42
C TRP A 172 12.69 1.10 5.19
N VAL A 173 13.36 0.21 4.46
CA VAL A 173 14.46 -0.60 4.97
C VAL A 173 15.78 -0.04 4.46
N LYS A 174 16.67 0.34 5.38
CA LYS A 174 17.98 0.89 5.01
C LYS A 174 18.94 -0.22 4.60
N MET A 175 19.69 0.00 3.54
CA MET A 175 20.70 -0.94 3.06
C MET A 175 22.05 -0.29 2.83
N ALA A 176 23.10 -1.06 3.08
CA ALA A 176 24.45 -0.74 2.66
C ALA A 176 24.66 -1.04 1.17
N ASP A 177 25.84 -0.66 0.65
CA ASP A 177 26.15 -0.82 -0.76
C ASP A 177 26.30 -2.26 -1.23
N ASP A 178 26.67 -3.16 -0.30
CA ASP A 178 26.75 -4.60 -0.51
C ASP A 178 25.38 -5.32 -0.43
N GLY A 179 24.29 -4.58 -0.20
CA GLY A 179 22.93 -5.11 -0.10
C GLY A 179 22.56 -5.66 1.28
N THR A 180 23.44 -5.55 2.27
CA THR A 180 23.12 -5.94 3.65
C THR A 180 22.23 -4.89 4.35
N ARG A 181 21.44 -5.34 5.32
CA ARG A 181 20.51 -4.50 6.12
C ARG A 181 21.01 -4.23 7.54
N PHE A 182 22.00 -5.00 7.97
CA PHE A 182 22.55 -4.97 9.31
C PHE A 182 23.98 -5.50 9.31
N THR A 183 24.72 -5.20 10.38
CA THR A 183 26.02 -5.80 10.68
C THR A 183 26.08 -6.23 12.14
N GLY A 184 26.75 -7.35 12.43
CA GLY A 184 26.81 -7.94 13.76
C GLY A 184 25.62 -8.86 14.07
N ASP A 185 25.09 -8.76 15.28
CA ASP A 185 24.09 -9.69 15.82
C ASP A 185 22.67 -9.37 15.30
N PRO A 186 22.06 -10.23 14.45
CA PRO A 186 20.74 -9.98 13.89
C PRO A 186 19.63 -9.95 14.96
N LEU A 187 19.87 -10.39 16.19
CA LEU A 187 18.90 -10.32 17.29
C LEU A 187 18.97 -9.00 18.07
N LYS A 188 19.81 -8.05 17.65
CA LYS A 188 19.93 -6.72 18.26
C LYS A 188 19.46 -5.65 17.28
N ASN A 189 18.50 -4.84 17.72
CA ASN A 189 18.01 -3.73 16.90
C ASN A 189 19.14 -2.78 16.43
N ALA A 190 20.10 -2.50 17.32
CA ALA A 190 21.25 -1.63 17.02
C ALA A 190 22.19 -2.15 15.91
N SER A 191 22.06 -3.42 15.50
CA SER A 191 22.82 -3.97 14.37
C SER A 191 22.28 -3.52 13.01
N TYR A 192 21.01 -3.10 12.92
CA TYR A 192 20.37 -2.73 11.66
C TYR A 192 20.65 -1.28 11.28
N TYR A 193 20.93 -1.03 10.00
CA TYR A 193 21.29 0.31 9.52
C TYR A 193 20.16 1.33 9.65
N ALA A 194 18.90 0.88 9.62
CA ALA A 194 17.74 1.74 9.77
C ALA A 194 17.58 2.26 11.21
N TRP A 195 18.04 1.50 12.21
CA TRP A 195 17.88 1.83 13.63
C TRP A 195 18.41 3.23 13.95
N GLY A 196 17.57 4.06 14.56
CA GLY A 196 17.95 5.41 15.01
C GLY A 196 18.02 6.44 13.89
N SER A 197 17.69 6.09 12.64
CA SER A 197 17.53 7.08 11.58
C SER A 197 16.40 8.05 11.92
N GLU A 198 16.56 9.33 11.58
CA GLU A 198 15.53 10.35 11.84
C GLU A 198 14.35 10.18 10.88
N ALA A 199 13.16 9.96 11.42
CA ALA A 199 11.91 10.11 10.69
C ALA A 199 11.51 11.59 10.69
N ILE A 200 11.16 12.12 9.52
CA ILE A 200 10.90 13.56 9.32
C ILE A 200 9.51 13.84 8.74
N ALA A 201 8.94 14.98 9.12
CA ALA A 201 7.66 15.45 8.62
C ALA A 201 7.72 15.67 7.10
N VAL A 202 6.81 15.02 6.36
CA VAL A 202 6.79 15.03 4.88
C VAL A 202 6.20 16.31 4.32
N ALA A 203 5.46 17.05 5.12
CA ALA A 203 4.91 18.36 4.80
C ALA A 203 4.67 19.14 6.09
N ASP A 204 4.32 20.42 5.96
CA ASP A 204 3.75 21.16 7.07
C ASP A 204 2.43 20.50 7.50
N GLY A 205 2.19 20.42 8.81
CA GLY A 205 1.02 19.71 9.33
C GLY A 205 0.81 19.91 10.81
N ILE A 206 -0.21 19.23 11.33
CA ILE A 206 -0.56 19.21 12.76
C ILE A 206 -0.44 17.77 13.25
N VAL A 207 0.23 17.56 14.38
CA VAL A 207 0.26 16.26 15.04
C VAL A 207 -1.11 15.96 15.62
N VAL A 208 -1.76 14.91 15.15
CA VAL A 208 -3.12 14.53 15.58
C VAL A 208 -3.16 13.21 16.36
N GLU A 209 -2.07 12.43 16.34
CA GLU A 209 -1.95 11.22 17.15
C GLU A 209 -0.48 10.95 17.49
N THR A 210 -0.24 10.43 18.70
CA THR A 210 1.07 9.98 19.16
C THR A 210 0.93 8.75 20.05
N LYS A 211 1.83 7.77 19.89
CA LYS A 211 2.03 6.64 20.81
C LYS A 211 3.54 6.48 21.03
N ASP A 212 3.98 6.38 22.28
CA ASP A 212 5.44 6.41 22.60
C ASP A 212 5.86 5.44 23.72
N SER A 213 5.00 4.48 24.08
CA SER A 213 5.21 3.59 25.23
C SER A 213 5.31 2.11 24.88
N ILE A 214 5.30 1.74 23.60
CA ILE A 214 5.37 0.34 23.16
C ILE A 214 6.84 -0.11 23.17
N PRO A 215 7.20 -1.17 23.92
CA PRO A 215 8.56 -1.67 23.94
C PRO A 215 9.02 -2.19 22.57
N GLU A 216 10.33 -2.23 22.40
CA GLU A 216 10.96 -2.74 21.18
C GLU A 216 10.85 -4.26 21.06
N ASN A 217 10.65 -4.74 19.85
CA ASN A 217 10.76 -6.16 19.55
C ASN A 217 12.24 -6.57 19.56
N VAL A 218 12.49 -7.84 19.90
CA VAL A 218 13.71 -8.51 19.44
C VAL A 218 13.51 -8.80 17.95
N PRO A 219 14.42 -8.42 17.04
CA PRO A 219 14.27 -8.73 15.62
C PRO A 219 14.02 -10.21 15.37
N GLY A 220 13.08 -10.51 14.47
CA GLY A 220 12.68 -11.84 14.12
C GLY A 220 11.22 -11.96 13.69
N PRO A 221 10.84 -13.07 13.03
CA PRO A 221 9.50 -13.26 12.48
C PRO A 221 8.41 -13.49 13.55
N THR A 222 8.78 -13.97 14.73
CA THR A 222 7.83 -14.46 15.75
C THR A 222 7.85 -13.66 17.06
N SER A 223 8.73 -12.68 17.17
CA SER A 223 8.91 -11.92 18.41
C SER A 223 8.12 -10.61 18.35
N ARG A 224 7.14 -10.46 19.24
CA ARG A 224 6.41 -9.22 19.48
C ARG A 224 6.47 -8.94 20.98
N ALA A 225 6.91 -7.75 21.36
CA ALA A 225 7.05 -7.35 22.75
C ALA A 225 5.70 -7.25 23.47
N VAL A 226 4.63 -7.01 22.71
CA VAL A 226 3.24 -6.96 23.18
C VAL A 226 2.31 -7.67 22.19
N PRO A 227 1.12 -8.14 22.62
CA PRO A 227 0.10 -8.65 21.71
C PRO A 227 -0.27 -7.60 20.65
N ILE A 228 -0.48 -8.03 19.40
CA ILE A 228 -0.86 -7.15 18.29
C ILE A 228 -2.38 -6.96 18.27
N THR A 229 -2.80 -5.72 18.53
CA THR A 229 -4.18 -5.23 18.54
C THR A 229 -4.30 -3.99 17.65
N LEU A 230 -5.50 -3.44 17.48
CA LEU A 230 -5.68 -2.16 16.78
C LEU A 230 -4.87 -1.02 17.41
N GLU A 231 -4.61 -1.07 18.72
CA GLU A 231 -3.86 -0.04 19.44
C GLU A 231 -2.33 -0.22 19.34
N THR A 232 -1.86 -1.46 19.24
CA THR A 232 -0.42 -1.78 19.31
C THR A 232 0.21 -2.10 17.96
N VAL A 233 -0.59 -2.33 16.90
CA VAL A 233 -0.10 -2.72 15.57
C VAL A 233 0.90 -1.73 14.99
N GLY A 234 0.66 -0.42 15.17
CA GLY A 234 1.55 0.64 14.70
C GLY A 234 2.84 0.82 15.51
N GLY A 235 2.93 0.19 16.69
CA GLY A 235 4.00 0.45 17.65
C GLY A 235 3.95 1.89 18.15
N ASN A 236 5.12 2.46 18.46
CA ASN A 236 5.24 3.89 18.66
C ASN A 236 5.12 4.59 17.32
N HIS A 237 4.32 5.65 17.27
CA HIS A 237 3.96 6.28 16.02
C HIS A 237 3.53 7.73 16.18
N VAL A 238 3.53 8.44 15.06
CA VAL A 238 2.99 9.79 14.90
C VAL A 238 2.03 9.78 13.71
N ILE A 239 0.88 10.46 13.86
CA ILE A 239 0.03 10.83 12.71
C ILE A 239 0.02 12.34 12.55
N LEU A 240 0.32 12.81 11.34
CA LEU A 240 0.22 14.21 10.94
C LEU A 240 -1.02 14.42 10.07
N ASP A 241 -1.88 15.38 10.43
CA ASP A 241 -2.87 15.94 9.52
C ASP A 241 -2.17 16.94 8.58
N LEU A 242 -2.18 16.61 7.28
CA LEU A 242 -1.60 17.43 6.21
C LEU A 242 -2.63 18.40 5.60
N GLY A 243 -3.85 18.42 6.12
CA GLY A 243 -5.00 19.12 5.58
C GLY A 243 -5.66 18.39 4.42
N LYS A 244 -6.85 18.87 4.03
CA LYS A 244 -7.66 18.32 2.92
C LYS A 244 -7.96 16.82 3.07
N GLY A 245 -8.08 16.34 4.31
CA GLY A 245 -8.38 14.94 4.62
C GLY A 245 -7.24 13.98 4.28
N ARG A 246 -5.98 14.41 4.42
CA ARG A 246 -4.79 13.56 4.21
C ARG A 246 -4.03 13.42 5.52
N TYR A 247 -3.77 12.20 5.94
CA TYR A 247 -3.08 11.88 7.19
C TYR A 247 -1.82 11.07 6.88
N ALA A 248 -0.66 11.54 7.35
CA ALA A 248 0.61 10.82 7.21
C ALA A 248 0.92 10.04 8.48
N PHE A 249 1.07 8.73 8.36
CA PHE A 249 1.35 7.82 9.46
C PHE A 249 2.81 7.36 9.45
N TYR A 250 3.48 7.51 10.58
CA TYR A 250 4.86 7.08 10.83
C TYR A 250 4.87 6.03 11.93
N ALA A 251 5.10 4.77 11.59
CA ALA A 251 5.01 3.65 12.53
C ALA A 251 6.37 3.07 12.92
N HIS A 252 6.34 2.16 13.90
CA HIS A 252 7.48 1.38 14.38
C HIS A 252 8.63 2.26 14.92
N LEU A 253 8.32 3.44 15.47
CA LEU A 253 9.31 4.34 16.07
C LEU A 253 9.86 3.76 17.39
N GLN A 254 10.99 4.33 17.84
CA GLN A 254 11.58 3.97 19.12
C GLN A 254 10.78 4.54 20.29
N PRO A 255 10.63 3.80 21.40
CA PRO A 255 9.98 4.31 22.61
C PRO A 255 10.81 5.44 23.22
N GLY A 256 10.15 6.51 23.64
CA GLY A 256 10.77 7.73 24.17
C GLY A 256 11.49 8.57 23.11
N SER A 257 11.34 8.27 21.82
CA SER A 257 12.08 8.96 20.76
C SER A 257 11.28 10.05 20.05
N LEU A 258 9.98 10.14 20.29
CA LEU A 258 9.15 11.18 19.68
C LEU A 258 9.71 12.57 20.03
N ARG A 259 9.76 13.45 19.02
CA ARG A 259 10.26 14.83 19.13
C ARG A 259 9.15 15.87 19.02
N VAL A 260 7.91 15.40 18.95
CA VAL A 260 6.72 16.20 18.75
C VAL A 260 5.61 15.76 19.70
N LYS A 261 4.65 16.64 19.95
CA LYS A 261 3.51 16.37 20.85
C LYS A 261 2.18 16.53 20.13
N LEU A 262 1.14 15.88 20.66
CA LEU A 262 -0.24 16.06 20.18
C LEU A 262 -0.61 17.55 20.11
N GLY A 263 -1.17 17.98 18.98
CA GLY A 263 -1.56 19.36 18.70
C GLY A 263 -0.43 20.27 18.19
N GLU A 264 0.82 19.79 18.17
CA GLU A 264 1.96 20.57 17.68
C GLU A 264 1.87 20.79 16.16
N ARG A 265 2.22 22.00 15.73
CA ARG A 265 2.43 22.30 14.30
C ARG A 265 3.86 21.95 13.94
N VAL A 266 4.03 21.09 12.95
CA VAL A 266 5.34 20.70 12.42
C VAL A 266 5.59 21.35 11.08
N ARG A 267 6.87 21.61 10.79
CA ARG A 267 7.32 22.01 9.45
C ARG A 267 7.87 20.82 8.70
N ARG A 268 7.73 20.83 7.38
CA ARG A 268 8.39 19.86 6.51
C ARG A 268 9.88 19.73 6.86
N GLY A 269 10.37 18.51 7.00
CA GLY A 269 11.76 18.18 7.35
C GLY A 269 12.08 18.21 8.85
N GLN A 270 11.15 18.63 9.70
CA GLN A 270 11.26 18.53 11.16
C GLN A 270 11.26 17.06 11.58
N VAL A 271 12.17 16.69 12.49
CA VAL A 271 12.23 15.34 13.04
C VAL A 271 11.00 15.08 13.91
N VAL A 272 10.31 13.96 13.68
CA VAL A 272 9.13 13.54 14.46
C VAL A 272 9.48 12.43 15.46
N GLY A 273 10.51 11.64 15.17
CA GLY A 273 11.00 10.56 16.03
C GLY A 273 12.14 9.79 15.39
N LEU A 274 12.57 8.70 16.04
CA LEU A 274 13.63 7.83 15.53
C LEU A 274 13.06 6.48 15.09
N VAL A 275 13.57 5.96 13.98
CA VAL A 275 13.20 4.64 13.46
C VAL A 275 13.57 3.55 14.46
N GLY A 276 12.58 2.74 14.83
CA GLY A 276 12.69 1.64 15.79
C GLY A 276 12.19 0.31 15.22
N ASN A 277 11.70 -0.56 16.09
CA ASN A 277 11.18 -1.89 15.76
C ASN A 277 9.99 -2.28 16.68
N SER A 278 9.19 -1.30 17.11
CA SER A 278 8.05 -1.51 18.00
C SER A 278 6.77 -1.91 17.23
N GLY A 279 5.80 -2.53 17.92
CA GLY A 279 4.52 -2.91 17.30
C GLY A 279 4.63 -4.12 16.38
N ASN A 280 3.88 -4.16 15.28
CA ASN A 280 3.89 -5.31 14.36
C ASN A 280 5.06 -5.26 13.35
N SER A 281 6.29 -5.25 13.86
CA SER A 281 7.51 -5.17 13.07
C SER A 281 8.45 -6.34 13.35
N THR A 282 9.13 -6.86 12.32
CA THR A 282 10.11 -7.96 12.46
C THR A 282 11.55 -7.49 12.55
N GLU A 283 11.86 -6.27 12.09
CA GLU A 283 13.20 -5.68 12.13
C GLU A 283 13.10 -4.15 12.06
N PRO A 284 14.14 -3.39 12.46
CA PRO A 284 14.13 -1.95 12.34
C PRO A 284 13.86 -1.44 10.91
N HIS A 285 12.76 -0.69 10.75
CA HIS A 285 12.36 -0.03 9.51
C HIS A 285 11.32 1.07 9.80
N LEU A 286 11.12 2.01 8.87
CA LEU A 286 10.02 2.97 8.98
C LEU A 286 8.85 2.51 8.12
N HIS A 287 7.74 2.14 8.74
CA HIS A 287 6.47 2.03 8.00
C HIS A 287 5.89 3.43 7.80
N PHE A 288 5.61 3.79 6.54
CA PHE A 288 5.05 5.08 6.18
C PHE A 288 3.90 4.92 5.18
N HIS A 289 2.80 5.63 5.42
CA HIS A 289 1.73 5.77 4.42
C HIS A 289 0.94 7.07 4.59
N VAL A 290 0.17 7.43 3.55
CA VAL A 290 -0.84 8.49 3.60
C VAL A 290 -2.22 7.88 3.44
N SER A 291 -3.17 8.32 4.25
CA SER A 291 -4.56 7.85 4.23
C SER A 291 -5.56 9.00 4.34
N ASP A 292 -6.85 8.69 4.21
CA ASP A 292 -7.95 9.64 4.20
C ASP A 292 -8.56 9.98 5.58
N ALA A 293 -8.09 9.32 6.64
CA ALA A 293 -8.61 9.46 7.99
C ALA A 293 -7.53 9.20 9.04
N ASN A 294 -7.70 9.77 10.25
CA ASN A 294 -6.86 9.50 11.41
C ASN A 294 -7.15 8.09 11.97
N SER A 295 -6.73 7.06 11.23
CA SER A 295 -6.82 5.67 11.66
C SER A 295 -5.73 4.86 10.96
N PRO A 296 -4.81 4.20 11.70
CA PRO A 296 -3.74 3.40 11.11
C PRO A 296 -4.22 2.25 10.20
N LEU A 297 -5.38 1.66 10.50
CA LEU A 297 -5.94 0.50 9.76
C LEU A 297 -7.37 0.70 9.26
N GLY A 298 -8.15 1.59 9.87
CA GLY A 298 -9.56 1.84 9.54
C GLY A 298 -9.75 2.97 8.53
N SER A 299 -8.74 3.26 7.73
CA SER A 299 -8.73 4.32 6.70
C SER A 299 -8.42 3.72 5.33
N GLU A 300 -8.59 4.52 4.30
CA GLU A 300 -8.27 4.19 2.92
C GLU A 300 -6.94 4.83 2.52
N GLY A 301 -6.00 4.00 2.10
CA GLY A 301 -4.69 4.45 1.63
C GLY A 301 -4.82 5.31 0.37
N LEU A 302 -4.19 6.47 0.41
CA LEU A 302 -4.14 7.44 -0.68
C LEU A 302 -2.76 7.39 -1.37
N PRO A 303 -2.69 7.50 -2.70
CA PRO A 303 -1.40 7.61 -3.36
C PRO A 303 -0.74 8.95 -3.04
N TYR A 304 0.58 8.96 -3.04
CA TYR A 304 1.41 10.15 -2.84
C TYR A 304 2.68 10.01 -3.68
N GLY A 305 3.21 11.11 -4.19
CA GLY A 305 4.55 11.14 -4.80
C GLY A 305 5.52 11.94 -3.94
N TYR A 306 6.80 11.63 -4.01
CA TYR A 306 7.83 12.47 -3.42
C TYR A 306 8.24 13.57 -4.37
N ASP A 307 8.50 14.76 -3.86
CA ASP A 307 8.98 15.87 -4.68
C ASP A 307 10.34 15.59 -5.32
N SER A 308 11.21 14.83 -4.66
CA SER A 308 12.46 14.34 -5.22
C SER A 308 12.99 13.07 -4.53
N PHE A 309 13.59 12.18 -5.31
CA PHE A 309 14.48 11.11 -4.85
C PHE A 309 15.37 10.64 -6.01
N GLU A 310 16.45 9.92 -5.73
CA GLU A 310 17.22 9.21 -6.75
C GLU A 310 16.81 7.74 -6.78
N LEU A 311 16.42 7.23 -7.95
CA LEU A 311 16.26 5.80 -8.19
C LEU A 311 17.64 5.19 -8.50
N LEU A 312 18.03 4.19 -7.72
CA LEU A 312 19.32 3.51 -7.81
C LEU A 312 19.23 2.10 -8.40
N GLY A 313 18.02 1.57 -8.57
CA GLY A 313 17.79 0.22 -9.07
C GLY A 313 16.65 -0.49 -8.36
N ARG A 314 16.71 -1.81 -8.29
CA ARG A 314 15.62 -2.64 -7.75
C ARG A 314 16.12 -3.95 -7.17
N CYS A 315 15.46 -4.41 -6.11
CA CYS A 315 15.67 -5.75 -5.54
C CYS A 315 14.61 -6.74 -6.04
N THR A 316 15.01 -8.00 -6.22
CA THR A 316 14.07 -9.07 -6.62
C THR A 316 13.00 -9.29 -5.55
N THR A 317 13.42 -9.33 -4.29
CA THR A 317 12.59 -9.28 -3.08
C THR A 317 13.32 -8.43 -2.02
N LEU A 318 12.68 -8.14 -0.89
CA LEU A 318 13.33 -7.42 0.22
C LEU A 318 14.58 -8.15 0.76
N ALA A 319 14.60 -9.48 0.71
CA ALA A 319 15.73 -10.31 1.14
C ALA A 319 16.57 -10.84 -0.04
N GLY A 320 16.23 -10.44 -1.28
CA GLY A 320 16.85 -10.94 -2.50
C GLY A 320 17.93 -9.99 -3.03
N PRO A 321 18.69 -10.42 -4.06
CA PRO A 321 19.70 -9.57 -4.69
C PRO A 321 19.08 -8.32 -5.30
N CYS A 322 19.86 -7.23 -5.29
CA CYS A 322 19.50 -5.96 -5.89
C CYS A 322 20.36 -5.68 -7.13
N THR A 323 19.70 -5.29 -8.21
CA THR A 323 20.35 -4.80 -9.42
C THR A 323 20.40 -3.28 -9.34
N ARG A 324 21.61 -2.72 -9.38
CA ARG A 324 21.82 -1.27 -9.43
C ARG A 324 21.84 -0.76 -10.87
N SER A 325 21.34 0.44 -11.07
CA SER A 325 21.41 1.21 -12.31
C SER A 325 22.13 2.54 -12.07
N ALA A 326 22.41 3.28 -13.14
CA ALA A 326 22.78 4.69 -13.00
C ALA A 326 21.70 5.42 -12.19
N ALA A 327 22.13 6.27 -11.25
CA ALA A 327 21.22 7.05 -10.44
C ALA A 327 20.38 7.96 -11.34
N SER A 328 19.06 7.97 -11.12
CA SER A 328 18.12 8.78 -11.90
C SER A 328 17.26 9.60 -10.96
N ALA A 329 17.29 10.93 -11.11
CA ALA A 329 16.43 11.83 -10.35
C ALA A 329 14.97 11.64 -10.76
N ARG A 330 14.10 11.47 -9.76
CA ARG A 330 12.65 11.28 -9.91
C ARG A 330 11.91 12.38 -9.16
N HIS A 331 10.78 12.83 -9.71
CA HIS A 331 9.98 13.94 -9.16
C HIS A 331 8.50 13.63 -9.28
N GLY A 332 7.73 13.84 -8.21
CA GLY A 332 6.30 13.56 -8.16
C GLY A 332 5.95 12.07 -8.26
N GLU A 333 6.94 11.19 -8.13
CA GLU A 333 6.78 9.73 -8.24
C GLU A 333 6.72 9.06 -6.87
N ILE A 334 6.01 7.94 -6.77
CA ILE A 334 6.08 7.01 -5.65
C ILE A 334 7.03 5.86 -6.00
N PRO A 335 8.04 5.55 -5.16
CA PRO A 335 8.84 4.35 -5.35
C PRO A 335 7.97 3.10 -5.26
N LEU A 336 8.03 2.23 -6.26
CA LEU A 336 7.28 0.97 -6.25
C LEU A 336 7.98 -0.10 -5.41
N GLN A 337 7.28 -1.20 -5.17
CA GLN A 337 7.74 -2.34 -4.39
C GLN A 337 9.17 -2.75 -4.76
N ASN A 338 10.05 -2.87 -3.77
CA ASN A 338 11.45 -3.27 -3.87
C ASN A 338 12.38 -2.31 -4.65
N SER A 339 11.94 -1.09 -4.94
CA SER A 339 12.80 -0.10 -5.57
C SER A 339 13.84 0.42 -4.59
N LEU A 340 15.08 0.53 -5.07
CA LEU A 340 16.22 1.01 -4.33
C LEU A 340 16.36 2.51 -4.60
N VAL A 341 16.28 3.32 -3.56
CA VAL A 341 16.27 4.79 -3.68
C VAL A 341 17.28 5.43 -2.74
N ARG A 342 17.63 6.69 -3.04
CA ARG A 342 18.37 7.57 -2.13
C ARG A 342 17.62 8.88 -1.97
N PHE A 343 17.56 9.35 -0.72
CA PHE A 343 17.04 10.66 -0.38
C PHE A 343 18.17 11.66 -0.20
N ALA A 344 17.87 12.95 -0.43
CA ALA A 344 18.79 14.03 -0.15
C ALA A 344 19.12 14.07 1.36
N PRO A 345 20.35 14.53 1.73
CA PRO A 345 20.78 14.63 3.13
C PRO A 345 19.96 15.60 3.97
#